data_AF-A0AAE8X2L9-F1
#
_entry.id   AF-A0AAE8X2L9-F1
#
_cell.length_a   1.000
_cell.length_b   1.000
_cell.length_c   1.000
_cell.angle_alpha   90.00
_cell.angle_beta   90.00
_cell.angle_gamma   90.00
#
_symmetry.space_group_name_H-M   'P 1'
#
loop_
_entity.id
_entity.type
_entity.pdbx_description
1 polymer ?
#
loop_
_entity_poly.entity_id
_entity_poly.type
_entity_poly.pdbx_seq_one_letter_code
_entity_poly.pdbx_strand_id
1 'polypeptide(L)'
;MTANKPMTGEQLDELMTIAVNMQRDSEKVSERPAAMFAYAVQVAVLELRKVRNEAAALAAENAQMLRLLTDISENHDEYVNQDEYLYAGIPMDYVSEINSYVSRDVEAENPFKATDAFMAEVRAQGVEMFAAHKRERQQALRSRSMRMSEEAAGMAADAENFADELRKGVQS
;
A
#
# COMPACT_ATOMS: atom_id res chain seq x y z
N MET A 1 9.07 16.77 23.33
CA MET A 1 9.79 16.27 22.13
C MET A 1 9.52 17.24 21.00
N THR A 2 10.54 17.93 20.51
CA THR A 2 10.45 18.69 19.26
C THR A 2 10.42 17.66 18.13
N ALA A 3 9.32 17.57 17.39
CA ALA A 3 9.30 16.78 16.17
C ALA A 3 10.30 17.43 15.19
N ASN A 4 11.39 16.74 14.87
CA ASN A 4 12.31 17.20 13.85
C ASN A 4 11.55 17.35 12.54
N LYS A 5 11.80 18.44 11.81
CA LYS A 5 11.17 18.69 10.51
C LYS A 5 11.45 17.50 9.57
N PRO A 6 10.42 16.94 8.90
CA PRO A 6 10.65 15.84 7.98
C PRO A 6 11.50 16.30 6.79
N MET A 7 12.43 15.45 6.35
CA MET A 7 13.23 15.72 5.15
C MET A 7 12.31 15.89 3.92
N THR A 8 12.63 16.80 3.01
CA THR A 8 11.93 16.96 1.72
C THR A 8 12.28 15.83 0.74
N GLY A 9 11.58 15.75 -0.40
CA GLY A 9 11.91 14.80 -1.47
C GLY A 9 13.34 15.03 -2.00
N GLU A 10 13.69 16.28 -2.28
CA GLU A 10 15.03 16.68 -2.73
C GLU A 10 16.11 16.30 -1.70
N GLN A 11 15.86 16.53 -0.41
CA GLN A 11 16.79 16.13 0.65
C GLN A 11 16.99 14.61 0.70
N LEU A 12 15.97 13.81 0.36
CA LEU A 12 16.11 12.37 0.23
C LEU A 12 16.87 11.96 -1.03
N ASP A 13 16.79 12.73 -2.13
CA ASP A 13 17.59 12.51 -3.36
C ASP A 13 19.07 12.79 -3.14
N GLU A 14 19.35 13.88 -2.44
CA GLU A 14 20.71 14.19 -2.00
C GLU A 14 21.26 13.09 -1.09
N LEU A 15 20.49 12.68 -0.07
CA LEU A 15 20.91 11.63 0.86
C LEU A 15 21.15 10.29 0.15
N MET A 16 20.28 9.91 -0.79
CA MET A 16 20.48 8.71 -1.62
C MET A 16 21.80 8.80 -2.39
N THR A 17 22.05 9.93 -3.06
CA THR A 17 23.27 10.14 -3.84
C THR A 17 24.52 10.08 -2.98
N ILE A 18 24.49 10.68 -1.79
CA ILE A 18 25.58 10.62 -0.81
C ILE A 18 25.82 9.18 -0.37
N ALA A 19 24.77 8.44 -0.03
CA ALA A 19 24.87 7.07 0.44
C ALA A 19 25.44 6.13 -0.63
N VAL A 20 25.04 6.26 -1.89
CA VAL A 20 25.60 5.49 -3.01
C VAL A 20 27.09 5.77 -3.20
N ASN A 21 27.49 7.05 -3.20
CA ASN A 21 28.89 7.44 -3.34
C ASN A 21 29.72 6.94 -2.15
N MET A 22 29.21 7.09 -0.93
CA MET A 22 29.85 6.61 0.30
C MET A 22 30.06 5.11 0.27
N GLN A 23 29.05 4.32 -0.13
CA GLN A 23 29.19 2.88 -0.25
C GLN A 23 30.33 2.52 -1.22
N ARG A 24 30.29 3.07 -2.43
CA ARG A 24 31.28 2.80 -3.47
C ARG A 24 32.70 3.15 -3.01
N ASP A 25 32.86 4.29 -2.35
CA ASP A 25 34.19 4.74 -1.91
C ASP A 25 34.69 3.93 -0.71
N SER A 26 33.81 3.56 0.23
CA SER A 26 34.14 2.63 1.33
C SER A 26 34.50 1.23 0.83
N GLU A 27 33.85 0.73 -0.23
CA GLU A 27 34.19 -0.56 -0.84
C GLU A 27 35.60 -0.55 -1.46
N LYS A 28 36.02 0.54 -2.11
CA LYS A 28 37.38 0.68 -2.66
C LYS A 28 38.47 0.57 -1.60
N VAL A 29 38.22 1.12 -0.42
CA VAL A 29 39.16 1.08 0.72
C VAL A 29 38.92 -0.13 1.64
N SER A 30 38.02 -1.06 1.26
CA SER A 30 37.66 -2.25 2.04
C SER A 30 37.10 -1.98 3.44
N GLU A 31 36.50 -0.79 3.66
CA GLU A 31 35.82 -0.43 4.90
C GLU A 31 34.39 -0.99 4.95
N ARG A 32 34.29 -2.30 5.20
CA ARG A 32 33.02 -3.03 5.20
C ARG A 32 31.93 -2.41 6.10
N PRO A 33 32.20 -1.96 7.34
CA PRO A 33 31.15 -1.38 8.18
C PRO A 33 30.54 -0.11 7.57
N ALA A 34 31.36 0.76 6.98
CA ALA A 34 30.89 1.99 6.35
C ALA A 34 30.07 1.70 5.08
N ALA A 35 30.52 0.74 4.26
CA ALA A 35 29.78 0.29 3.08
C ALA A 35 28.39 -0.29 3.45
N MET A 36 28.32 -1.13 4.49
CA MET A 36 27.05 -1.69 4.96
C MET A 36 26.12 -0.62 5.53
N PHE A 37 26.64 0.34 6.29
CA PHE A 37 25.85 1.46 6.79
C PHE A 37 25.28 2.30 5.63
N ALA A 38 26.11 2.64 4.66
CA ALA A 38 25.68 3.39 3.48
C ALA A 38 24.61 2.64 2.67
N TYR A 39 24.73 1.32 2.53
CA TYR A 39 23.68 0.49 1.93
C TYR A 39 22.38 0.53 2.74
N ALA A 40 22.43 0.38 4.06
CA ALA A 40 21.25 0.44 4.93
C ALA A 40 20.54 1.81 4.83
N VAL A 41 21.30 2.90 4.71
CA VAL A 41 20.74 4.25 4.46
C VAL A 41 20.01 4.30 3.12
N GLN A 42 20.55 3.70 2.06
CA GLN A 42 19.87 3.64 0.75
C GLN A 42 18.52 2.91 0.86
N VAL A 43 18.50 1.74 1.52
CA VAL A 43 17.27 0.97 1.75
C VAL A 43 16.25 1.80 2.53
N ALA A 44 16.65 2.44 3.62
CA ALA A 44 15.77 3.28 4.43
C ALA A 44 15.20 4.48 3.64
N VAL A 45 16.00 5.08 2.76
CA VAL A 45 15.52 6.16 1.88
C VAL A 45 14.48 5.65 0.88
N LEU A 46 14.70 4.47 0.28
CA LEU A 46 13.73 3.87 -0.65
C LEU A 46 12.41 3.53 0.05
N GLU A 47 12.47 2.92 1.23
CA GLU A 47 11.29 2.58 2.02
C GLU A 47 10.51 3.84 2.43
N LEU A 48 11.21 4.89 2.89
CA LEU A 48 10.56 6.15 3.28
C LEU A 48 9.87 6.83 2.09
N ARG A 49 10.48 6.78 0.89
CA ARG A 49 9.85 7.30 -0.34
C ARG A 49 8.61 6.50 -0.70
N LYS A 50 8.69 5.17 -0.67
CA LYS A 50 7.57 4.28 -0.96
C LYS A 50 6.38 4.64 -0.09
N VAL A 51 6.56 4.68 1.23
CA VAL A 51 5.51 5.02 2.19
C VAL A 51 4.93 6.41 1.95
N ARG A 52 5.78 7.42 1.67
CA ARG A 52 5.30 8.79 1.40
C ARG A 52 4.49 8.89 0.11
N ASN A 53 4.90 8.17 -0.93
CA ASN A 53 4.20 8.14 -2.21
C ASN A 53 2.84 7.45 -2.07
N GLU A 54 2.79 6.32 -1.37
CA GLU A 54 1.54 5.61 -1.07
C GLU A 54 0.59 6.48 -0.23
N ALA A 55 1.10 7.16 0.81
CA ALA A 55 0.31 8.08 1.62
C ALA A 55 -0.21 9.27 0.80
N ALA A 56 0.60 9.82 -0.11
CA ALA A 56 0.18 10.91 -1.00
C ALA A 56 -0.91 10.46 -1.99
N ALA A 57 -0.81 9.25 -2.54
CA ALA A 57 -1.81 8.68 -3.44
C ALA A 57 -3.16 8.46 -2.71
N LEU A 58 -3.12 7.87 -1.50
CA LEU A 58 -4.32 7.70 -0.68
C LEU A 58 -4.94 9.05 -0.26
N ALA A 59 -4.10 10.06 0.04
CA ALA A 59 -4.60 11.40 0.35
C ALA A 59 -5.28 12.06 -0.87
N ALA A 60 -4.77 11.83 -2.08
CA ALA A 60 -5.39 12.31 -3.31
C ALA A 60 -6.75 11.63 -3.56
N GLU A 61 -6.85 10.32 -3.37
CA GLU A 61 -8.11 9.56 -3.45
C GLU A 61 -9.15 10.07 -2.42
N ASN A 62 -8.72 10.29 -1.18
CA ASN A 62 -9.57 10.86 -0.15
C ASN A 62 -10.05 12.28 -0.50
N ALA A 63 -9.18 13.11 -1.09
CA ALA A 63 -9.57 14.44 -1.56
C ALA A 63 -10.58 14.38 -2.71
N GLN A 64 -10.41 13.43 -3.64
CA GLN A 64 -11.38 13.20 -4.72
C GLN A 64 -12.73 12.75 -4.16
N MET A 65 -12.74 11.80 -3.23
CA MET A 65 -13.95 11.33 -2.56
C MET A 65 -14.66 12.47 -1.83
N LEU A 66 -13.92 13.25 -1.04
CA LEU A 66 -14.49 14.40 -0.32
C LEU A 66 -15.12 15.41 -1.27
N ARG A 67 -14.45 15.74 -2.38
CA ARG A 67 -15.01 16.65 -3.38
C ARG A 67 -16.32 16.10 -3.97
N LEU A 68 -16.35 14.83 -4.38
CA LEU A 68 -17.57 14.19 -4.92
C LEU A 68 -18.73 14.23 -3.91
N LEU A 69 -18.45 13.98 -2.64
CA LEU A 69 -19.44 14.05 -1.56
C LEU A 69 -19.91 15.49 -1.29
N THR A 70 -18.99 16.45 -1.31
CA THR A 70 -19.30 17.88 -1.18
C THR A 70 -20.19 18.35 -2.33
N ASP A 71 -19.88 17.97 -3.57
CA ASP A 71 -20.67 18.35 -4.74
C ASP A 71 -22.12 17.85 -4.62
N ILE A 72 -22.33 16.61 -4.15
CA ILE A 72 -23.68 16.11 -3.83
C ILE A 72 -24.31 16.93 -2.70
N SER A 73 -23.58 17.10 -1.59
CA SER A 73 -24.09 17.74 -0.38
C SER A 73 -24.49 19.19 -0.61
N GLU A 74 -23.80 19.93 -1.48
CA GLU A 74 -24.08 21.35 -1.75
C GLU A 74 -25.18 21.57 -2.78
N ASN A 75 -25.46 20.58 -3.63
CA ASN A 75 -26.35 20.72 -4.78
C ASN A 75 -27.57 19.78 -4.73
N HIS A 76 -27.88 19.22 -3.55
CA HIS A 76 -29.11 18.47 -3.35
C HIS A 76 -30.26 19.41 -2.95
N ASP A 77 -31.44 19.13 -3.47
CA ASP A 77 -32.69 19.79 -3.11
C ASP A 77 -33.53 18.85 -2.26
N GLU A 78 -33.91 19.31 -1.08
CA GLU A 78 -34.81 18.58 -0.20
C GLU A 78 -36.28 18.93 -0.50
N TYR A 79 -37.13 17.90 -0.62
CA TYR A 79 -38.56 18.09 -0.81
C TYR A 79 -39.36 17.02 -0.07
N VAL A 80 -40.54 17.41 0.41
CA VAL A 80 -41.49 16.50 1.07
C VAL A 80 -42.50 16.03 0.02
N ASN A 81 -42.66 14.71 -0.11
CA ASN A 81 -43.63 14.14 -1.04
C ASN A 81 -45.04 14.09 -0.41
N GLN A 82 -46.03 13.61 -1.18
CA GLN A 82 -47.42 13.47 -0.72
C GLN A 82 -47.60 12.45 0.41
N ASP A 83 -46.62 11.57 0.63
CA ASP A 83 -46.60 10.55 1.68
C ASP A 83 -45.87 11.02 2.95
N GLU A 84 -45.59 12.33 3.08
CA GLU A 84 -44.87 12.97 4.20
C GLU A 84 -43.42 12.47 4.41
N TYR A 85 -42.80 11.85 3.40
CA TYR A 85 -41.39 11.49 3.44
C TYR A 85 -40.51 12.60 2.88
N LEU A 86 -39.37 12.83 3.53
CA LEU A 86 -38.31 13.73 3.07
C LEU A 86 -37.45 13.02 2.03
N TYR A 87 -37.32 13.62 0.85
CA TYR A 87 -36.44 13.16 -0.23
C TYR A 87 -35.39 14.22 -0.54
N ALA A 88 -34.22 13.78 -0.98
CA ALA A 88 -33.19 14.61 -1.58
C ALA A 88 -33.09 14.28 -3.08
N GLY A 89 -33.31 15.27 -3.93
CA GLY A 89 -33.06 15.20 -5.37
C GLY A 89 -31.71 15.82 -5.69
N ILE A 90 -30.93 15.20 -6.56
CA ILE A 90 -29.65 15.75 -7.02
C ILE A 90 -29.71 15.84 -8.55
N PRO A 91 -29.45 17.01 -9.16
CA PRO A 91 -29.36 17.10 -10.61
C PRO A 91 -28.27 16.19 -11.16
N MET A 92 -28.53 15.57 -12.32
CA MET A 92 -27.65 14.55 -12.90
C MET A 92 -26.22 15.04 -13.17
N ASP A 93 -26.04 16.34 -13.44
CA ASP A 93 -24.73 16.92 -13.71
C ASP A 93 -23.77 16.77 -12.51
N TYR A 94 -24.29 16.85 -11.28
CA TYR A 94 -23.49 16.73 -10.05
C TYR A 94 -23.15 15.29 -9.67
N VAL A 95 -23.85 14.30 -10.23
CA VAL A 95 -23.54 12.87 -10.06
C VAL A 95 -22.88 12.26 -11.29
N SER A 96 -22.67 13.04 -12.36
CA SER A 96 -22.16 12.56 -13.65
C SER A 96 -20.78 11.88 -13.53
N GLU A 97 -19.87 12.46 -12.74
CA GLU A 97 -18.56 11.87 -12.50
C GLU A 97 -18.65 10.60 -11.65
N ILE A 98 -19.51 10.57 -10.63
CA ILE A 98 -19.74 9.36 -9.82
C ILE A 98 -20.30 8.25 -10.71
N ASN A 99 -21.23 8.58 -11.59
CA ASN A 99 -21.81 7.64 -12.55
C ASN A 99 -20.76 7.08 -13.52
N SER A 100 -19.69 7.83 -13.82
CA SER A 100 -18.56 7.30 -14.62
C SER A 100 -17.80 6.19 -13.90
N TYR A 101 -17.89 6.10 -12.56
CA TYR A 101 -17.23 5.10 -11.74
C TYR A 101 -18.16 3.96 -11.26
N VAL A 102 -19.45 4.24 -11.07
CA VAL A 102 -20.39 3.34 -10.35
C VAL A 102 -21.56 2.86 -11.22
N SER A 103 -21.76 3.41 -12.42
CA SER A 103 -22.86 2.97 -13.28
C SER A 103 -22.66 1.53 -13.76
N ARG A 104 -23.71 0.71 -13.63
CA ARG A 104 -23.70 -0.72 -14.00
C ARG A 104 -23.52 -0.97 -15.50
N ASP A 105 -23.79 0.04 -16.33
CA ASP A 105 -23.84 -0.08 -17.79
C ASP A 105 -22.55 0.38 -18.49
N VAL A 106 -21.53 0.79 -17.72
CA VAL A 106 -20.19 1.12 -18.23
C VAL A 106 -19.19 0.18 -17.57
N GLU A 107 -18.22 -0.32 -18.36
CA GLU A 107 -17.00 -0.95 -17.85
C GLU A 107 -16.16 0.14 -17.15
N ALA A 108 -16.68 0.63 -16.04
CA ALA A 108 -16.12 1.75 -15.29
C ALA A 108 -14.82 1.32 -14.60
N GLU A 109 -13.77 2.13 -14.80
CA GLU A 109 -12.50 1.91 -14.12
C GLU A 109 -12.61 2.38 -12.66
N ASN A 110 -12.14 1.56 -11.71
CA ASN A 110 -12.11 1.95 -10.30
C ASN A 110 -11.20 3.19 -10.11
N PRO A 111 -11.72 4.33 -9.61
CA PRO A 111 -10.89 5.50 -9.35
C PRO A 111 -9.99 5.35 -8.10
N PHE A 112 -10.23 4.34 -7.25
CA PHE A 112 -9.56 4.16 -5.96
C PHE A 112 -8.49 3.04 -5.98
N LYS A 113 -7.55 3.12 -6.94
CA LYS A 113 -6.53 2.09 -7.17
C LYS A 113 -5.49 1.98 -6.06
N ALA A 114 -5.13 3.08 -5.40
CA ALA A 114 -4.24 3.09 -4.25
C ALA A 114 -4.88 2.41 -3.04
N THR A 115 -6.19 2.61 -2.85
CA THR A 115 -6.97 1.86 -1.85
C THR A 115 -6.96 0.35 -2.15
N ASP A 116 -7.17 -0.06 -3.40
CA ASP A 116 -7.07 -1.47 -3.80
C ASP A 116 -5.67 -2.04 -3.55
N ALA A 117 -4.62 -1.32 -3.95
CA ALA A 117 -3.23 -1.72 -3.73
C ALA A 117 -2.91 -1.85 -2.23
N PHE A 118 -3.41 -0.92 -1.40
CA PHE A 118 -3.28 -1.01 0.05
C PHE A 118 -3.99 -2.25 0.60
N MET A 119 -5.21 -2.54 0.15
CA MET A 119 -5.95 -3.73 0.58
C MET A 119 -5.30 -5.04 0.11
N ALA A 120 -4.65 -5.04 -1.05
CA ALA A 120 -3.85 -6.15 -1.54
C ALA A 120 -2.62 -6.39 -0.64
N GLU A 121 -1.91 -5.32 -0.27
CA GLU A 121 -0.77 -5.39 0.64
C GLU A 121 -1.17 -5.89 2.04
N VAL A 122 -2.27 -5.38 2.61
CA VAL A 122 -2.78 -5.86 3.91
C VAL A 122 -3.12 -7.34 3.86
N ARG A 123 -3.73 -7.80 2.76
CA ARG A 123 -4.01 -9.23 2.55
C ARG A 123 -2.72 -10.04 2.44
N ALA A 124 -1.74 -9.57 1.68
CA ALA A 124 -0.43 -10.21 1.54
C ALA A 124 0.28 -10.35 2.90
N GLN A 125 0.28 -9.30 3.72
CA GLN A 125 0.85 -9.32 5.06
C GLN A 125 0.19 -10.37 5.96
N GLY A 126 -1.15 -10.51 5.89
CA GLY A 126 -1.86 -11.57 6.60
C GLY A 126 -1.38 -12.98 6.21
N VAL A 127 -1.08 -13.19 4.93
CA VAL A 127 -0.55 -14.46 4.43
C VAL A 127 0.91 -14.67 4.86
N GLU A 128 1.72 -13.61 4.88
CA GLU A 128 3.11 -13.67 5.36
C GLU A 128 3.19 -14.02 6.85
N MET A 129 2.25 -13.54 7.67
CA MET A 129 2.14 -13.95 9.07
C MET A 129 1.88 -15.45 9.20
N PHE A 130 1.05 -16.01 8.31
CA PHE A 130 0.84 -17.46 8.25
C PHE A 130 2.10 -18.21 7.80
N ALA A 131 2.81 -17.70 6.80
CA ALA A 131 4.08 -18.27 6.34
C ALA A 131 5.13 -18.29 7.48
N ALA A 132 5.24 -17.18 8.23
CA ALA A 132 6.11 -17.08 9.40
C ALA A 132 5.77 -18.13 10.45
N HIS A 133 4.48 -18.30 10.78
CA HIS A 133 4.03 -19.34 11.70
C HIS A 133 4.40 -20.76 11.21
N LYS A 134 4.30 -21.03 9.91
CA LYS A 134 4.72 -22.31 9.33
C LYS A 134 6.23 -22.53 9.41
N ARG A 135 7.05 -21.48 9.26
CA ARG A 135 8.50 -21.56 9.45
C ARG A 135 8.90 -21.86 10.89
N GLU A 136 8.23 -21.25 11.87
CA GLU A 136 8.45 -21.59 13.28
C GLU A 136 8.16 -23.07 13.54
N ARG A 137 7.04 -23.57 12.99
CA ARG A 137 6.68 -24.99 13.08
C ARG A 137 7.70 -25.88 12.38
N GLN A 138 8.20 -25.49 11.19
CA GLN A 138 9.26 -26.20 10.49
C GLN A 138 10.48 -26.35 11.42
N GLN A 139 10.95 -25.25 12.00
CA GLN A 139 12.12 -25.22 12.88
C GLN A 139 11.94 -26.14 14.09
N ALA A 140 10.78 -26.11 14.74
CA ALA A 140 10.45 -26.99 15.86
C ALA A 140 10.44 -28.49 15.49
N LEU A 141 10.15 -28.82 14.23
CA LEU A 141 10.06 -30.20 13.74
C LEU A 141 11.37 -30.73 13.15
N ARG A 142 12.37 -29.87 12.86
CA ARG A 142 13.62 -30.26 12.19
C ARG A 142 14.33 -31.45 12.84
N SER A 143 14.32 -31.52 14.17
CA SER A 143 14.95 -32.60 14.93
C SER A 143 14.02 -33.78 15.24
N ARG A 144 12.71 -33.61 15.05
CA ARG A 144 11.70 -34.60 15.46
C ARG A 144 11.14 -35.42 14.29
N SER A 145 10.99 -34.80 13.12
CA SER A 145 10.52 -35.45 11.92
C SER A 145 10.89 -34.63 10.68
N MET A 146 11.77 -35.21 9.85
CA MET A 146 12.19 -34.59 8.59
C MET A 146 11.00 -34.37 7.66
N ARG A 147 10.14 -35.39 7.46
CA ARG A 147 8.94 -35.29 6.62
C ARG A 147 8.01 -34.15 7.05
N MET A 148 7.68 -34.05 8.34
CA MET A 148 6.78 -33.01 8.84
C MET A 148 7.43 -31.61 8.80
N SER A 149 8.76 -31.54 8.91
CA SER A 149 9.50 -30.29 8.74
C SER A 149 9.45 -29.82 7.30
N GLU A 150 9.66 -30.71 6.33
CA GLU A 150 9.56 -30.42 4.90
C GLU A 150 8.15 -29.98 4.49
N GLU A 151 7.10 -30.65 4.97
CA GLU A 151 5.71 -30.25 4.72
C GLU A 151 5.43 -28.82 5.23
N ALA A 152 5.92 -28.47 6.42
CA ALA A 152 5.78 -27.12 6.96
C ALA A 152 6.57 -26.07 6.15
N ALA A 153 7.74 -26.44 5.63
CA ALA A 153 8.53 -25.57 4.76
C ALA A 153 7.84 -25.32 3.42
N GLY A 154 7.25 -26.36 2.80
CA GLY A 154 6.47 -26.24 1.58
C GLY A 154 5.28 -25.29 1.75
N MET A 155 4.49 -25.49 2.81
CA MET A 155 3.35 -24.59 3.13
C MET A 155 3.78 -23.14 3.36
N ALA A 156 4.95 -22.90 3.95
CA ALA A 156 5.47 -21.54 4.13
C ALA A 156 5.82 -20.91 2.78
N ALA A 157 6.50 -21.65 1.89
CA ALA A 157 6.87 -21.17 0.57
C ALA A 157 5.64 -20.89 -0.32
N ASP A 158 4.64 -21.77 -0.28
CA ASP A 158 3.39 -21.56 -1.03
C ASP A 158 2.65 -20.32 -0.55
N ALA A 159 2.62 -20.08 0.77
CA ALA A 159 2.02 -18.89 1.35
C ALA A 159 2.76 -17.61 0.90
N GLU A 160 4.09 -17.61 0.85
CA GLU A 160 4.85 -16.46 0.35
C GLU A 160 4.56 -16.16 -1.13
N ASN A 161 4.51 -17.20 -1.96
CA ASN A 161 4.13 -17.04 -3.37
C ASN A 161 2.73 -16.43 -3.50
N PHE A 162 1.79 -16.89 -2.67
CA PHE A 162 0.43 -16.34 -2.65
C PHE A 162 0.38 -14.88 -2.17
N ALA A 163 1.23 -14.50 -1.21
CA ALA A 163 1.36 -13.10 -0.81
C ALA A 163 1.86 -12.21 -1.98
N ASP A 164 2.82 -12.69 -2.77
CA ASP A 164 3.30 -12.00 -3.96
C ASP A 164 2.24 -11.92 -5.07
N GLU A 165 1.42 -12.94 -5.23
CA GLU A 165 0.27 -12.94 -6.14
C GLU A 165 -0.78 -11.90 -5.74
N LEU A 166 -1.08 -11.79 -4.44
CA LEU A 166 -2.00 -10.77 -3.92
C LEU A 166 -1.50 -9.36 -4.26
N ARG A 167 -0.19 -9.08 -4.09
CA ARG A 167 0.41 -7.78 -4.45
C ARG A 167 0.38 -7.47 -5.94
N LYS A 168 0.53 -8.49 -6.78
CA LYS A 168 0.42 -8.34 -8.25
C LYS A 168 -1.02 -8.12 -8.70
N GLY A 169 -1.99 -8.29 -7.80
CA GLY A 169 -3.40 -8.12 -8.07
C GLY A 169 -3.89 -9.12 -9.10
N VAL A 170 -3.75 -10.43 -8.82
CA VAL A 170 -4.32 -11.47 -9.69
C VAL A 170 -5.77 -11.11 -10.00
N GLN A 171 -5.98 -10.67 -11.24
CA GLN A 171 -7.28 -10.52 -11.87
C GLN A 171 -7.89 -11.92 -11.91
N SER A 172 -8.76 -12.22 -10.94
CA SER A 172 -9.74 -13.28 -11.11
C SER A 172 -10.93 -12.74 -11.90
#